data_AF-A0A0D9ZJI9-F1
#
_entry.id   AF-A0A0D9ZJI9-F1
#
_cell.length_a   1.000
_cell.length_b   1.000
_cell.length_c   1.000
_cell.angle_alpha   90.00
_cell.angle_beta   90.00
_cell.angle_gamma   90.00
#
_symmetry.space_group_name_H-M   'P 1'
#
loop_
_entity.id
_entity.type
_entity.pdbx_description
1 polymer ?
#
loop_
_entity_poly.entity_id
_entity_poly.type
_entity_poly.pdbx_seq_one_letter_code
_entity_poly.pdbx_strand_id
1 'polypeptide(L)'
;MFDQRTVGAENLPMPAQWHRISVHNEQLVYVEGDIETRVYNDRINDQVKSIPEICVRRDGKIQLMQSGDSDVSKSLEELKKHLPGQ
;
A
#
# COMPACT_ATOMS: atom_id res chain seq x y z
N MET A 1 2.81 -19.24 -1.38
CA MET A 1 4.02 -18.48 -1.79
C MET A 1 5.07 -18.70 -0.73
N PHE A 2 6.29 -19.05 -1.12
CA PHE A 2 7.37 -19.33 -0.17
C PHE A 2 7.91 -18.01 0.39
N ASP A 3 7.84 -17.83 1.71
CA ASP A 3 8.48 -16.71 2.39
C ASP A 3 9.90 -17.12 2.78
N GLN A 4 10.89 -16.70 2.00
CA GLN A 4 12.29 -17.02 2.25
C GLN A 4 12.80 -16.48 3.60
N ARG A 5 12.11 -15.50 4.20
CA ARG A 5 12.52 -14.89 5.48
C ARG A 5 12.21 -15.78 6.68
N THR A 6 11.28 -16.72 6.53
CA THR A 6 10.94 -17.68 7.60
C THR A 6 11.85 -18.90 7.61
N VAL A 7 12.75 -19.01 6.63
CA VAL A 7 13.73 -20.11 6.55
C VAL A 7 14.68 -20.03 7.74
N GLY A 8 14.64 -21.05 8.60
CA GLY A 8 15.47 -21.11 9.82
C GLY A 8 14.97 -20.27 10.99
N ALA A 9 13.80 -19.65 10.89
CA ALA A 9 13.21 -18.82 11.95
C ALA A 9 12.12 -19.55 12.75
N GLU A 10 12.25 -20.87 12.88
CA GLU A 10 11.28 -21.71 13.59
C GLU A 10 11.09 -21.23 15.03
N ASN A 11 9.84 -20.97 15.43
CA ASN A 11 9.43 -20.47 16.76
C ASN A 11 9.87 -19.03 17.11
N LEU A 12 10.36 -18.26 16.14
CA LEU A 12 10.61 -16.82 16.31
C LEU A 12 9.40 -16.00 15.85
N PRO A 13 9.19 -14.79 16.40
CA PRO A 13 8.17 -13.88 15.87
C PRO A 13 8.46 -13.57 14.40
N MET A 14 7.39 -13.40 13.61
CA MET A 14 7.51 -13.08 12.19
C MET A 14 8.42 -11.86 11.97
N PRO A 15 9.38 -11.92 11.03
CA PRO A 15 10.33 -10.84 10.84
C PRO A 15 9.63 -9.58 10.32
N ALA A 16 9.97 -8.43 10.93
CA ALA A 16 9.45 -7.13 10.51
C ALA A 16 9.76 -6.87 9.03
N GLN A 17 8.78 -6.37 8.29
CA GLN A 17 8.93 -6.04 6.87
C GLN A 17 8.84 -4.54 6.67
N TRP A 18 9.97 -3.93 6.28
CA TRP A 18 10.05 -2.51 6.00
C TRP A 18 9.84 -2.28 4.51
N HIS A 19 8.73 -1.65 4.13
CA HIS A 19 8.48 -1.23 2.75
C HIS A 19 8.75 0.27 2.62
N ARG A 20 9.47 0.66 1.57
CA ARG A 20 9.67 2.07 1.22
C ARG A 20 8.63 2.46 0.18
N ILE A 21 7.71 3.33 0.56
CA ILE A 21 6.73 3.91 -0.35
C ILE A 21 7.26 5.28 -0.76
N SER A 22 7.58 5.45 -2.05
CA SER A 22 7.94 6.75 -2.61
C SER A 22 6.68 7.40 -3.16
N VAL A 23 6.15 8.40 -2.45
CA VAL A 23 5.06 9.24 -2.94
C VAL A 23 5.70 10.49 -3.55
N HIS A 24 5.61 10.63 -4.87
CA HIS A 24 6.05 11.83 -5.57
C HIS A 24 4.84 12.75 -5.77
N ASN A 25 4.44 13.46 -4.72
CA ASN A 25 3.44 14.54 -4.80
C ASN A 25 3.67 15.57 -3.69
N GLU A 26 3.07 16.76 -3.80
CA GLU A 26 3.15 17.82 -2.76
C GLU A 26 2.51 17.38 -1.43
N GLN A 27 1.63 16.39 -1.47
CA GLN A 27 0.85 15.91 -0.32
C GLN A 27 1.37 14.55 0.17
N LEU A 28 1.53 14.42 1.48
CA LEU A 28 1.97 13.18 2.12
C LEU A 28 0.78 12.23 2.28
N VAL A 29 0.98 10.92 2.12
CA VAL A 29 -0.09 9.91 2.31
C VAL A 29 0.40 8.85 3.29
N TYR A 30 -0.40 8.58 4.32
CA TYR A 30 -0.25 7.44 5.21
C TYR A 30 -1.17 6.31 4.76
N VAL A 31 -0.64 5.08 4.68
CA VAL A 31 -1.38 3.89 4.26
C VAL A 31 -1.13 2.75 5.26
N GLU A 32 -2.20 2.14 5.74
CA GLU A 32 -2.24 0.98 6.63
C GLU A 32 -3.04 -0.14 5.96
N GLY A 33 -2.46 -1.33 5.86
CA GLY A 33 -3.09 -2.50 5.25
C GLY A 33 -2.16 -3.70 5.25
N ASP A 34 -2.63 -4.81 4.70
CA ASP A 34 -1.87 -6.06 4.63
C ASP A 34 -0.90 -6.06 3.45
N ILE A 35 0.29 -6.63 3.62
CA ILE A 35 1.20 -6.84 2.49
C ILE A 35 0.79 -8.11 1.73
N GLU A 36 0.39 -7.94 0.48
CA GLU A 36 0.03 -9.04 -0.43
C GLU A 36 0.96 -9.02 -1.65
N THR A 37 1.44 -10.18 -2.10
CA THR A 37 2.18 -10.26 -3.36
C THR A 37 1.23 -10.65 -4.48
N ARG A 38 1.09 -9.76 -5.47
CA ARG A 38 0.28 -10.01 -6.66
C ARG A 38 1.14 -10.41 -7.84
N VAL A 39 0.63 -11.36 -8.61
CA VAL A 39 1.28 -11.85 -9.82
C VAL A 39 0.64 -11.18 -11.02
N TYR A 40 1.44 -10.41 -11.76
CA TYR A 40 1.03 -9.70 -12.96
C TYR A 40 1.67 -10.30 -14.20
N ASN A 41 0.87 -10.44 -15.25
CA ASN A 41 1.37 -10.64 -16.60
C ASN A 41 1.67 -9.27 -17.21
N ASP A 42 2.94 -8.87 -17.17
CA ASP A 42 3.43 -7.67 -17.83
C ASP A 42 3.50 -7.93 -19.35
N ARG A 43 2.39 -7.64 -20.03
CA ARG A 43 2.26 -7.82 -21.48
C ARG A 43 3.14 -6.88 -22.31
N ILE A 44 3.62 -5.79 -21.72
CA ILE A 44 4.48 -4.83 -22.42
C ILE A 44 5.90 -5.41 -22.55
N ASN A 45 6.37 -6.07 -21.48
CA ASN A 45 7.72 -6.64 -21.43
C ASN A 45 7.75 -8.18 -21.54
N ASP A 46 6.60 -8.80 -21.86
CA ASP A 46 6.38 -10.25 -21.93
C ASP A 46 6.94 -11.04 -20.73
N GLN A 47 6.63 -10.55 -19.52
CA GLN A 47 7.18 -11.11 -18.27
C GLN A 47 6.08 -11.38 -17.24
N VAL A 48 6.29 -12.39 -16.40
CA VAL A 48 5.49 -12.60 -15.19
C VAL A 48 6.21 -11.95 -14.00
N LYS A 49 5.57 -10.99 -13.35
CA LYS A 49 6.14 -10.24 -12.22
C LYS A 49 5.36 -10.51 -10.94
N SER A 50 6.07 -10.79 -9.85
CA SER A 50 5.50 -10.85 -8.50
C SER A 50 5.82 -9.55 -7.78
N ILE A 51 4.80 -8.76 -7.45
CA ILE A 51 4.95 -7.43 -6.89
C ILE A 51 4.29 -7.40 -5.50
N PRO A 52 5.04 -7.11 -4.42
CA PRO A 52 4.45 -6.88 -3.10
C PRO A 52 3.75 -5.52 -3.07
N GLU A 53 2.51 -5.50 -2.60
CA GLU A 53 1.64 -4.33 -2.50
C GLU A 53 1.01 -4.26 -1.12
N ILE A 54 0.67 -3.05 -0.65
CA ILE A 54 -0.18 -2.88 0.52
C ILE A 54 -1.63 -2.94 0.07
N CYS A 55 -2.35 -3.99 0.47
CA CYS A 55 -3.77 -4.15 0.24
C CYS A 55 -4.55 -3.53 1.40
N VAL A 56 -5.22 -2.42 1.13
CA VAL A 56 -6.11 -1.77 2.09
C VAL A 56 -7.48 -2.44 2.02
N ARG A 57 -7.88 -3.12 3.09
CA ARG A 57 -9.18 -3.81 3.21
C ARG A 57 -9.99 -3.21 4.36
N ARG A 58 -11.02 -3.92 4.84
CA ARG A 58 -12.08 -3.43 5.75
C ARG A 58 -11.57 -2.58 6.93
N ASP A 59 -10.44 -2.95 7.50
CA ASP A 59 -9.78 -2.33 8.65
C ASP A 59 -8.54 -1.49 8.29
N GLY A 60 -8.14 -1.49 7.01
CA GLY A 60 -7.06 -0.67 6.50
C GLY A 60 -7.42 0.82 6.46
N LYS A 61 -6.39 1.68 6.45
CA LYS A 61 -6.57 3.13 6.46
C LYS A 61 -5.76 3.79 5.36
N ILE A 62 -6.33 4.84 4.79
CA ILE A 62 -5.63 5.78 3.92
C ILE A 62 -5.91 7.16 4.49
N GLN A 63 -4.85 7.90 4.82
CA GLN A 63 -4.96 9.24 5.34
C GLN A 63 -4.09 10.17 4.51
N LEU A 64 -4.70 11.21 3.96
CA LEU A 64 -3.94 12.31 3.39
C LEU A 64 -3.40 13.17 4.54
N MET A 65 -2.09 13.28 4.57
CA MET A 65 -1.34 14.14 5.49
C MET A 65 -1.05 15.45 4.76
N GLN A 66 -1.77 16.50 5.14
CA GLN A 66 -1.48 17.85 4.67
C GLN A 66 -0.19 18.35 5.33
N SER A 67 0.72 18.91 4.53
CA SER A 67 1.71 19.84 5.08
C SER A 67 0.94 21.08 5.57
N GLY A 68 1.32 21.62 6.73
CA GLY A 68 0.48 22.54 7.51
C GLY A 68 -0.22 23.64 6.70
N ASP A 69 -1.46 23.93 7.12
CA ASP A 69 -2.33 25.05 6.71
C ASP A 69 -3.39 24.79 5.62
N SER A 70 -3.79 23.54 5.35
CA SER A 70 -4.96 23.26 4.50
C SER A 70 -6.15 22.69 5.29
N ASP A 71 -7.35 23.01 4.83
CA ASP A 71 -8.62 22.65 5.46
C ASP A 71 -8.97 21.19 5.13
N VAL A 72 -8.81 20.31 6.11
CA VAL A 72 -8.94 18.83 6.04
C VAL A 72 -10.29 18.40 5.42
N SER A 73 -11.32 19.21 5.60
CA SER A 73 -12.70 18.99 5.15
C SER A 73 -12.83 18.78 3.64
N LYS A 74 -11.98 19.43 2.83
CA LYS A 74 -12.11 19.43 1.37
C LYS A 74 -11.49 18.19 0.73
N SER A 75 -10.42 17.66 1.31
CA SER A 75 -9.59 16.67 0.63
C SER A 75 -10.15 15.24 0.66
N LEU A 76 -10.84 14.86 1.75
CA LEU A 76 -11.46 13.53 1.84
C LEU A 76 -12.68 13.41 0.92
N GLU A 77 -13.46 14.48 0.77
CA GLU A 77 -14.62 14.52 -0.13
C GLU A 77 -14.20 14.46 -1.61
N GLU A 78 -13.08 15.08 -1.98
CA GLU A 78 -12.52 14.94 -3.33
C GLU A 78 -12.05 13.52 -3.63
N LEU A 79 -11.45 12.81 -2.67
CA LEU A 79 -11.05 11.42 -2.87
C LEU A 79 -12.29 10.52 -3.07
N LYS A 80 -13.37 10.73 -2.31
CA LYS A 80 -14.63 10.00 -2.46
C LYS A 80 -15.27 10.21 -3.83
N LYS A 81 -15.17 11.42 -4.40
CA LYS A 81 -15.72 11.74 -5.73
C LYS A 81 -15.07 10.94 -6.87
N HIS A 82 -13.85 10.43 -6.66
CA HIS A 82 -13.12 9.64 -7.65
C HIS A 82 -13.20 8.12 -7.40
N LEU A 83 -13.94 7.68 -6.37
CA LEU A 83 -14.25 6.28 -6.16
C LEU A 83 -15.52 5.92 -6.98
N PRO A 84 -15.48 4.91 -7.86
CA PRO A 84 -16.63 4.57 -8.68
C PRO A 84 -17.73 3.93 -7.83
N GLY A 85 -18.90 4.59 -7.75
CA GLY A 85 -20.15 3.99 -7.27
C GLY A 85 -20.81 4.62 -6.04
N GLN A 86 -20.87 5.95 -5.93
CA GLN A 86 -21.91 6.66 -5.17
C GLN A 86 -22.46 7.84 -5.97
#